data_AF-A0A562BWN3-F1
#
_entry.id   AF-A0A562BWN3-F1
#
_cell.length_a   1.000
_cell.length_b   1.000
_cell.length_c   1.000
_cell.angle_alpha   90.00
_cell.angle_beta   90.00
_cell.angle_gamma   90.00
#
_symmetry.space_group_name_H-M   'P 1'
#
loop_
_entity.id
_entity.type
_entity.pdbx_description
1 polymer ?
#
loop_
_entity_poly.entity_id
_entity_poly.type
_entity_poly.pdbx_seq_one_letter_code
_entity_poly.pdbx_strand_id
1 'polypeptide(L)'
;MRLVAAAFALGLMMTSALAAETEGNITSIDEEQMTITLEDGNTYKLPAEIDISALSEGMDVVIAYREQDGVRQITDMVLPE
;
A
#
# COMPACT_ATOMS: atom_id res chain seq x y z
N MET A 1 21.96 -5.25 50.15
CA MET A 1 22.00 -6.00 48.87
C MET A 1 20.57 -6.33 48.51
N ARG A 2 20.20 -6.15 47.23
CA ARG A 2 18.89 -6.48 46.62
C ARG A 2 17.79 -5.46 46.84
N LEU A 3 17.68 -4.52 45.91
CA LEU A 3 16.44 -4.20 45.16
C LEU A 3 16.80 -3.14 44.10
N VAL A 4 17.88 -3.41 43.36
CA VAL A 4 18.09 -2.83 42.04
C VAL A 4 17.69 -3.95 41.09
N ALA A 5 16.51 -3.88 40.50
CA ALA A 5 16.22 -4.50 39.21
C ALA A 5 14.74 -4.35 38.85
N ALA A 6 14.53 -3.91 37.61
CA ALA A 6 13.47 -4.36 36.72
C ALA A 6 12.06 -3.84 36.98
N ALA A 7 11.79 -2.61 36.54
CA ALA A 7 10.45 -2.25 36.06
C ALA A 7 10.49 -1.25 34.88
N PHE A 8 11.56 -1.28 34.08
CA PHE A 8 11.61 -0.60 32.78
C PHE A 8 11.58 -1.67 31.69
N ALA A 9 10.39 -2.12 31.34
CA ALA A 9 10.24 -3.10 30.27
C ALA A 9 8.97 -2.81 29.48
N LEU A 10 9.19 -2.16 28.34
CA LEU A 10 8.49 -2.41 27.08
C LEU A 10 7.05 -1.90 27.00
N GLY A 11 6.92 -0.57 26.87
CA GLY A 11 5.85 -0.02 26.03
C GLY A 11 6.11 -0.44 24.59
N LEU A 12 5.61 -1.61 24.20
CA LEU A 12 5.53 -2.04 22.81
C LEU A 12 4.59 -1.07 22.10
N MET A 13 5.16 -0.12 21.35
CA MET A 13 4.40 0.69 20.41
C MET A 13 3.85 -0.26 19.35
N MET A 14 2.61 -0.69 19.54
CA MET A 14 1.83 -1.39 18.51
C MET A 14 1.52 -0.36 17.43
N THR A 15 2.45 -0.14 16.50
CA THR A 15 2.14 0.56 15.26
C THR A 15 1.30 -0.40 14.43
N SER A 16 -0.02 -0.29 14.54
CA SER A 16 -0.94 -0.93 13.61
C SER A 16 -0.63 -0.40 12.21
N ALA A 17 -0.21 -1.28 11.30
CA ALA A 17 -0.11 -0.96 9.89
C ALA A 17 -1.53 -0.85 9.32
N LEU A 18 -2.14 0.33 9.43
CA LEU A 18 -3.42 0.61 8.79
C LEU A 18 -3.19 0.61 7.27
N ALA A 19 -4.01 -0.14 6.54
CA ALA A 19 -4.13 0.06 5.11
C ALA A 19 -4.89 1.38 4.88
N ALA A 20 -4.34 2.23 4.02
CA ALA A 20 -5.00 3.43 3.53
C ALA A 20 -5.78 3.08 2.26
N GLU A 21 -6.82 3.84 1.94
CA GLU A 21 -7.62 3.68 0.73
C GLU A 21 -7.58 4.98 -0.07
N THR A 22 -7.53 4.86 -1.40
CA THR A 22 -7.65 6.00 -2.31
C THR A 22 -8.38 5.59 -3.58
N GLU A 23 -9.08 6.55 -4.16
CA GLU A 23 -9.70 6.46 -5.48
C GLU A 23 -8.89 7.36 -6.44
N GLY A 24 -8.80 6.97 -7.70
CA GLY A 24 -8.20 7.82 -8.72
C GLY A 24 -7.97 7.13 -10.05
N ASN A 25 -7.68 7.97 -11.05
CA ASN A 25 -7.46 7.54 -12.42
C ASN A 25 -6.01 7.06 -12.63
N ILE A 26 -5.85 5.92 -13.29
CA ILE A 26 -4.54 5.41 -13.68
C ILE A 26 -3.94 6.33 -14.76
N THR A 27 -2.77 6.91 -14.51
CA THR A 27 -2.06 7.77 -15.45
C THR A 27 -0.92 7.08 -16.16
N SER A 28 -0.37 6.01 -15.56
CA SER A 28 0.70 5.22 -16.17
C SER A 28 0.74 3.81 -15.57
N ILE A 29 1.10 2.83 -16.39
CA ILE A 29 1.23 1.42 -16.01
C ILE A 29 2.63 0.94 -16.37
N ASP A 30 3.33 0.34 -15.41
CA ASP A 30 4.63 -0.30 -15.59
C ASP A 30 4.49 -1.81 -15.36
N GLU A 31 4.46 -2.55 -16.47
CA GLU A 31 4.39 -4.01 -16.51
C GLU A 31 5.64 -4.70 -15.95
N GLU A 32 6.81 -4.08 -16.12
CA GLU A 32 8.08 -4.68 -15.68
C GLU A 32 8.23 -4.62 -14.16
N GLN A 33 7.80 -3.51 -13.55
CA GLN A 33 7.87 -3.29 -12.11
C GLN A 33 6.60 -3.75 -11.37
N MET A 34 5.54 -4.10 -12.11
CA MET A 34 4.19 -4.34 -11.58
C MET A 34 3.71 -3.16 -10.73
N THR A 35 3.75 -1.95 -11.30
CA THR A 35 3.31 -0.74 -10.61
C THR A 35 2.38 0.09 -11.47
N ILE A 36 1.49 0.84 -10.82
CA ILE A 36 0.62 1.84 -11.46
C ILE A 36 0.87 3.20 -10.82
N THR A 37 0.73 4.26 -11.61
CA THR A 37 0.73 5.63 -11.11
C THR A 37 -0.66 6.20 -11.23
N LEU A 38 -1.20 6.74 -10.13
CA LEU A 38 -2.50 7.41 -10.15
C LEU A 38 -2.34 8.91 -10.40
N GLU A 39 -3.45 9.59 -10.67
CA GLU A 39 -3.48 11.04 -10.91
C GLU A 39 -3.02 11.91 -9.73
N ASP A 40 -2.97 11.32 -8.53
CA ASP A 40 -2.37 11.91 -7.34
C ASP A 40 -0.84 12.05 -7.42
N GLY A 41 -0.23 11.53 -8.49
CA GLY A 41 1.20 11.54 -8.75
C GLY A 41 1.99 10.47 -7.99
N ASN A 42 1.31 9.57 -7.30
CA ASN A 42 1.93 8.51 -6.52
C ASN A 42 1.92 7.18 -7.27
N THR A 43 2.98 6.40 -7.04
CA THR A 43 3.15 5.07 -7.62
C THR A 43 2.81 4.00 -6.59
N TYR A 44 2.04 3.01 -7.02
CA TYR A 44 1.52 1.93 -6.21
C TYR A 44 1.92 0.58 -6.80
N LYS A 45 2.42 -0.32 -5.96
CA LYS A 45 2.82 -1.66 -6.37
C LYS A 45 1.63 -2.59 -6.38
N LEU A 46 1.39 -3.21 -7.53
CA LEU A 46 0.29 -4.14 -7.73
C LEU A 46 0.51 -5.44 -6.94
N PRO A 47 -0.56 -6.08 -6.47
CA PRO A 47 -0.51 -7.46 -5.99
C PRO A 47 -0.19 -8.38 -7.17
N ALA A 48 0.51 -9.49 -6.90
CA ALA A 48 0.84 -10.48 -7.93
C ALA A 48 -0.41 -11.20 -8.51
N GLU A 49 -1.56 -11.01 -7.89
CA GLU A 49 -2.85 -11.60 -8.27
C GLU A 49 -3.60 -10.76 -9.31
N ILE A 50 -3.21 -9.49 -9.50
CA ILE A 50 -3.85 -8.60 -10.47
C ILE A 50 -3.24 -8.81 -11.86
N ASP A 51 -4.11 -8.99 -12.85
CA ASP A 51 -3.71 -9.03 -14.26
C ASP A 51 -3.59 -7.58 -14.78
N ILE A 52 -2.37 -7.16 -15.11
CA ILE A 52 -2.12 -5.83 -15.69
C ILE A 52 -2.85 -5.66 -17.03
N SER A 53 -3.09 -6.74 -17.76
CA SER A 53 -3.79 -6.67 -19.05
C SER A 53 -5.23 -6.18 -18.91
N ALA A 54 -5.80 -6.27 -17.70
CA ALA A 54 -7.14 -5.76 -17.38
C ALA A 54 -7.14 -4.27 -17.00
N LEU A 55 -5.96 -3.64 -16.86
CA LEU A 55 -5.81 -2.24 -16.51
C LEU A 55 -5.56 -1.39 -17.76
N SER A 56 -5.97 -0.13 -17.72
CA SER A 56 -5.72 0.84 -18.80
C SER A 56 -5.55 2.23 -18.24
N GLU A 57 -4.76 3.06 -18.92
CA GLU A 57 -4.66 4.49 -18.59
C GLU A 57 -6.04 5.16 -18.75
N GLY A 58 -6.39 6.02 -17.80
CA GLY A 58 -7.71 6.66 -17.68
C GLY A 58 -8.78 5.77 -17.03
N MET A 59 -8.42 4.57 -16.55
CA MET A 59 -9.32 3.75 -15.74
C MET A 59 -9.41 4.32 -14.33
N ASP A 60 -10.63 4.53 -13.85
CA ASP A 60 -10.92 4.96 -12.49
C ASP A 60 -10.90 3.73 -11.57
N VAL A 61 -10.05 3.71 -10.54
CA VAL A 61 -9.90 2.55 -9.64
C VAL A 61 -9.93 2.98 -8.19
N VAL A 62 -10.45 2.10 -7.34
CA VAL A 62 -10.34 2.24 -5.87
C VAL A 62 -9.35 1.21 -5.36
N ILE A 63 -8.31 1.67 -4.66
CA ILE A 63 -7.25 0.83 -4.13
C ILE A 63 -7.11 0.99 -2.62
N ALA A 64 -6.98 -0.13 -1.93
CA ALA A 64 -6.45 -0.17 -0.58
C ALA A 64 -4.96 -0.52 -0.65
N TYR A 65 -4.11 0.21 0.05
CA TYR A 65 -2.67 0.01 0.07
C TYR A 65 -2.10 0.11 1.49
N ARG A 66 -0.95 -0.54 1.71
CA ARG A 66 -0.12 -0.33 2.88
C ARG A 66 1.19 0.29 2.47
N GLU A 67 1.61 1.31 3.21
CA GLU A 67 2.96 1.86 3.08
C GLU A 67 3.90 1.12 4.03
N GLN A 68 4.90 0.44 3.48
CA GLN A 68 5.96 -0.20 4.23
C GLN A 68 7.30 0.22 3.61
N ASP A 69 8.20 0.77 4.42
CA ASP A 69 9.52 1.22 3.99
C ASP A 69 9.52 2.18 2.78
N GLY A 70 8.49 3.05 2.71
CA GLY A 70 8.30 4.01 1.61
C GLY A 70 7.73 3.41 0.32
N VAL A 71 7.38 2.13 0.31
CA VAL A 71 6.71 1.46 -0.80
C VAL A 71 5.22 1.34 -0.49
N ARG A 72 4.38 1.84 -1.39
CA ARG A 72 2.92 1.71 -1.30
C ARG A 72 2.50 0.44 -2.00
N GLN A 73 2.29 -0.62 -1.23
CA GLN A 73 1.85 -1.91 -1.75
C GLN A 73 0.34 -2.00 -1.70
N ILE A 74 -0.28 -2.22 -2.85
CA ILE A 74 -1.72 -2.46 -2.95
C ILE A 74 -2.03 -3.79 -2.28
N THR A 75 -3.05 -3.77 -1.43
CA THR A 75 -3.56 -4.92 -0.69
C THR A 75 -4.92 -5.35 -1.19
N ASP A 76 -5.68 -4.43 -1.79
CA ASP A 76 -6.96 -4.71 -2.43
C ASP A 76 -7.21 -3.69 -3.54
N MET A 77 -7.90 -4.09 -4.60
CA MET A 77 -8.21 -3.25 -5.76
C MET A 77 -9.60 -3.58 -6.28
N VAL A 78 -10.42 -2.54 -6.45
CA VAL A 78 -11.73 -2.62 -7.06
C VAL A 78 -11.70 -1.91 -8.40
N LEU A 79 -12.02 -2.66 -9.45
CA LEU A 79 -12.16 -2.14 -10.81
C LEU A 79 -13.61 -1.70 -11.05
N PRO A 80 -13.81 -0.66 -11.88
CA PRO A 80 -15.14 -0.23 -12.29
C PRO A 80 -15.76 -1.28 -13.21
N GLU A 81 -17.10 -1.34 -13.22
CA GLU A 81 -17.89 -2.33 -13.97
C GLU A 81 -17.88 -2.15 -15.50
#